data_AF-A0A021XEU0-F1
#
_entry.id   AF-A0A021XEU0-F1
#
_cell.length_a   1.000
_cell.length_b   1.000
_cell.length_c   1.000
_cell.angle_alpha   90.00
_cell.angle_beta   90.00
_cell.angle_gamma   90.00
#
_symmetry.space_group_name_H-M   'P 1'
#
loop_
_entity.id
_entity.type
_entity.pdbx_description
1 polymer ?
#
loop_
_entity_poly.entity_id
_entity_poly.type
_entity_poly.pdbx_seq_one_letter_code
_entity_poly.pdbx_strand_id
1 'polypeptide(L)'
;MLNVVDGCIPSDLGAGTTAELEEERRLLYVGMTRALDNLALVTPQCFFTHGQNAQGDRHVYASRTRFIPATLLQFFEATSWPKVSAAASERSARQIRIDVGACMRSMWK
;
A
#
# COMPACT_ATOMS: atom_id res chain seq x y z
N MET A 1 -1.03 3.04 -16.12
CA MET A 1 -0.63 2.83 -14.71
C MET A 1 -1.78 3.26 -13.83
N LEU A 2 -2.24 2.43 -12.90
CA LEU A 2 -3.37 2.71 -12.01
C LEU A 2 -2.95 2.58 -10.55
N ASN A 3 -3.34 3.53 -9.71
CA ASN A 3 -3.13 3.45 -8.26
C ASN A 3 -4.29 2.68 -7.64
N VAL A 4 -4.01 1.48 -7.15
CA VAL A 4 -5.03 0.54 -6.68
C VAL A 4 -4.90 0.33 -5.18
N VAL A 5 -5.23 1.41 -4.45
CA VAL A 5 -5.27 1.46 -2.99
C VAL A 5 -6.67 1.82 -2.51
N ASP A 6 -7.03 1.32 -1.34
CA ASP A 6 -8.26 1.69 -0.66
C ASP A 6 -8.19 3.18 -0.26
N GLY A 7 -9.23 3.96 -0.61
CA GLY A 7 -9.25 5.42 -0.54
C GLY A 7 -8.97 6.14 -1.86
N CYS A 8 -8.35 5.46 -2.84
CA CYS A 8 -8.31 5.92 -4.23
C CYS A 8 -9.30 5.15 -5.11
N ILE A 9 -9.27 3.81 -5.04
CA ILE A 9 -10.19 2.91 -5.73
C ILE A 9 -10.53 1.74 -4.78
N PRO A 10 -11.73 1.70 -4.17
CA PRO A 10 -12.76 2.74 -4.26
C PRO A 10 -12.30 4.06 -3.64
N SER A 11 -12.81 5.17 -4.17
CA SER A 11 -12.67 6.49 -3.52
C SER A 11 -13.35 6.46 -2.16
N ASP A 12 -12.76 7.13 -1.17
CA ASP A 12 -13.36 7.27 0.17
C ASP A 12 -14.76 7.92 0.11
N LEU A 13 -14.97 8.82 -0.86
CA LEU A 13 -16.27 9.45 -1.12
C LEU A 13 -17.26 8.54 -1.86
N GLY A 14 -16.79 7.48 -2.51
CA GLY A 14 -17.58 6.55 -3.33
C GLY A 14 -17.81 5.19 -2.67
N ALA A 15 -17.58 5.07 -1.37
CA ALA A 15 -17.66 3.82 -0.63
C ALA A 15 -18.80 3.78 0.42
N GLY A 16 -19.76 4.70 0.35
CA GLY A 16 -20.84 4.85 1.34
C GLY A 16 -21.95 3.81 1.24
N THR A 17 -22.24 3.33 0.03
CA THR A 17 -23.28 2.34 -0.24
C THR A 17 -22.79 1.20 -1.12
N THR A 18 -23.53 0.09 -1.15
CA THR A 18 -23.23 -1.04 -2.05
C THR A 18 -23.33 -0.66 -3.52
N ALA A 19 -24.27 0.21 -3.90
CA ALA A 19 -24.44 0.66 -5.28
C ALA A 19 -23.24 1.51 -5.75
N GLU A 20 -22.73 2.41 -4.92
CA GLU A 20 -21.55 3.23 -5.23
C GLU A 20 -20.29 2.36 -5.33
N LEU A 21 -20.12 1.39 -4.42
CA LEU A 21 -19.00 0.43 -4.50
C LEU A 21 -19.03 -0.40 -5.79
N GLU A 22 -20.21 -0.80 -6.24
CA GLU A 22 -20.37 -1.52 -7.50
C GLU A 22 -20.03 -0.66 -8.72
N GLU A 23 -20.30 0.65 -8.65
CA GLU A 23 -19.88 1.59 -9.69
C GLU A 23 -18.35 1.77 -9.70
N GLU A 24 -17.73 1.99 -8.55
CA GLU A 24 -16.26 2.07 -8.42
C GLU A 24 -15.58 0.79 -8.93
N ARG A 25 -16.18 -0.38 -8.68
CA ARG A 25 -15.71 -1.66 -9.22
C ARG A 25 -15.77 -1.69 -10.75
N ARG A 26 -16.83 -1.15 -11.36
CA ARG A 26 -16.94 -1.00 -12.82
C ARG A 26 -15.90 -0.03 -13.38
N LEU A 27 -15.63 1.07 -12.68
CA LEU A 27 -14.58 2.02 -13.09
C LEU A 27 -13.20 1.37 -13.10
N LEU A 28 -12.86 0.58 -12.07
CA LEU A 28 -11.61 -0.18 -12.06
C LEU A 28 -11.55 -1.17 -13.23
N TYR A 29 -12.62 -1.91 -13.49
CA TYR A 29 -12.71 -2.84 -14.60
C TYR A 29 -12.46 -2.16 -15.95
N VAL A 30 -13.09 -1.02 -16.20
CA VAL A 30 -12.85 -0.23 -17.42
C VAL A 30 -11.38 0.23 -17.47
N GLY A 31 -10.83 0.75 -16.37
CA GLY A 31 -9.42 1.16 -16.32
C GLY A 31 -8.45 0.02 -16.68
N MET A 32 -8.70 -1.19 -16.17
CA MET A 32 -7.89 -2.38 -16.46
C MET A 32 -8.03 -2.84 -17.90
N THR A 33 -9.24 -2.88 -18.45
CA THR A 33 -9.52 -3.39 -19.80
C THR A 33 -9.17 -2.41 -20.91
N ARG A 34 -8.88 -1.14 -20.58
CA ARG A 34 -8.36 -0.15 -21.55
C ARG A 34 -6.88 -0.32 -21.86
N ALA A 35 -6.13 -1.09 -21.07
CA ALA A 35 -4.75 -1.41 -21.37
C ALA A 35 -4.68 -2.36 -22.58
N LEU A 36 -4.00 -1.95 -23.64
CA LEU A 36 -3.83 -2.76 -24.86
C LEU A 36 -2.67 -3.74 -24.71
N ASP A 37 -1.46 -3.21 -24.48
CA ASP A 37 -0.24 -4.03 -24.45
C ASP A 37 0.19 -4.40 -23.03
N ASN A 38 0.12 -3.44 -22.10
CA ASN A 38 0.68 -3.60 -20.75
C ASN A 38 -0.21 -2.93 -19.70
N LEU A 39 -0.54 -3.67 -18.64
CA LEU A 39 -1.26 -3.18 -17.47
C LEU A 39 -0.32 -3.15 -16.25
N ALA A 40 -0.06 -1.95 -15.74
CA ALA A 40 0.70 -1.76 -14.49
C ALA A 40 -0.23 -1.24 -13.39
N LEU A 41 -0.35 -2.02 -12.32
CA LEU A 41 -1.11 -1.69 -11.10
C LEU A 41 -0.12 -1.39 -9.98
N VAL A 42 -0.30 -0.25 -9.31
CA VAL A 42 0.62 0.21 -8.27
C VAL A 42 -0.12 0.43 -6.97
N THR A 43 0.50 -0.01 -5.89
CA THR A 43 0.02 0.16 -4.51
C THR A 43 1.09 0.95 -3.75
N PRO A 44 1.01 2.29 -3.74
CA PRO A 44 1.93 3.09 -2.95
C PRO A 44 1.78 2.76 -1.47
N GLN A 45 2.91 2.59 -0.78
CA GLN A 45 2.90 2.27 0.65
C GLN A 45 2.49 3.50 1.50
N CYS A 46 2.97 4.69 1.13
CA CYS A 46 2.77 5.92 1.90
C CYS A 46 2.23 7.04 1.00
N PHE A 47 1.20 7.74 1.48
CA PHE A 47 0.69 8.97 0.90
C PHE A 47 1.01 10.14 1.82
N PHE A 48 1.85 11.07 1.35
CA PHE A 48 2.23 12.24 2.12
C PHE A 48 1.06 13.23 2.20
N THR A 49 0.90 13.81 3.38
CA THR A 49 -0.21 14.74 3.62
C THR A 49 0.09 16.10 2.98
N HIS A 50 -0.92 16.71 2.36
CA HIS A 50 -0.79 18.04 1.77
C HIS A 50 -0.69 19.11 2.88
N GLY A 51 0.02 20.21 2.58
CA GLY A 51 0.15 21.35 3.50
C GLY A 51 1.18 21.18 4.63
N GLN A 52 1.98 20.11 4.60
CA GLN A 52 3.14 19.99 5.50
C GLN A 52 4.38 20.71 4.94
N ASN A 53 5.33 21.00 5.81
CA ASN A 53 6.65 21.52 5.41
C ASN A 53 7.34 20.58 4.42
N ALA A 54 8.20 21.10 3.55
CA ALA A 54 8.91 20.30 2.54
C ALA A 54 9.77 19.15 3.11
N GLN A 55 10.16 19.25 4.39
CA GLN A 55 10.89 18.21 5.14
C GLN A 55 9.98 17.42 6.09
N GLY A 56 8.66 17.58 5.98
CA GLY A 56 7.69 16.88 6.79
C GLY A 56 7.53 15.43 6.36
N ASP A 57 7.50 14.51 7.33
CA ASP A 57 7.35 13.07 7.11
C ASP A 57 5.94 12.55 7.46
N ARG A 58 4.95 13.45 7.57
CA ARG A 58 3.58 13.03 7.90
C ARG A 58 2.94 12.37 6.68
N HIS A 59 2.69 11.08 6.80
CA HIS A 59 2.08 10.26 5.77
C HIS A 59 0.98 9.37 6.34
N VAL A 60 0.09 8.92 5.45
CA VAL A 60 -0.89 7.88 5.74
C VAL A 60 -0.52 6.62 4.97
N TYR A 61 -0.74 5.47 5.61
CA TYR A 61 -0.60 4.18 4.96
C TYR A 61 -1.90 3.83 4.27
N ALA A 62 -1.80 3.35 3.04
CA ALA A 62 -2.94 2.85 2.29
C ALA A 62 -2.80 1.35 2.05
N SER A 63 -3.91 0.64 2.19
CA SER A 63 -3.97 -0.79 1.87
C SER A 63 -4.23 -0.99 0.39
N ARG A 64 -3.85 -2.14 -0.17
CA ARG A 64 -4.26 -2.52 -1.52
C ARG A 64 -5.79 -2.49 -1.63
N THR A 65 -6.30 -2.11 -2.79
CA THR A 65 -7.74 -2.12 -3.07
C THR A 65 -8.39 -3.45 -2.65
N ARG A 66 -9.59 -3.35 -2.10
CA ARG A 66 -10.44 -4.52 -1.82
C ARG A 66 -10.90 -5.27 -3.07
N PHE A 67 -10.86 -4.64 -4.24
CA PHE A 67 -11.29 -5.26 -5.50
C PHE A 67 -10.27 -6.27 -6.07
N ILE A 68 -9.03 -6.29 -5.55
CA ILE A 68 -7.98 -7.24 -5.95
C ILE A 68 -7.54 -8.02 -4.70
N PRO A 69 -8.28 -9.08 -4.33
CA PRO A 69 -7.91 -9.94 -3.21
C PRO A 69 -6.64 -10.75 -3.51
N ALA A 70 -6.04 -11.32 -2.46
CA ALA A 70 -4.79 -12.07 -2.57
C ALA A 70 -4.88 -13.26 -3.54
N THR A 71 -6.06 -13.85 -3.68
CA THR A 71 -6.34 -14.96 -4.60
C THR A 71 -6.17 -14.60 -6.07
N LEU A 72 -6.31 -13.32 -6.44
CA LEU A 72 -6.12 -12.87 -7.81
C LEU A 72 -4.66 -12.52 -8.14
N LEU A 73 -3.77 -12.44 -7.14
CA LEU A 73 -2.38 -12.04 -7.35
C LEU A 73 -1.60 -12.99 -8.26
N GLN A 74 -2.03 -14.26 -8.35
CA GLN A 74 -1.45 -15.23 -9.27
C GLN A 74 -1.56 -14.83 -10.75
N PHE A 75 -2.47 -13.91 -11.09
CA PHE A 75 -2.63 -13.40 -12.46
C PHE A 75 -1.75 -12.17 -12.75
N PHE A 76 -0.98 -11.71 -11.76
CA PHE A 76 -0.11 -10.54 -11.88
C PHE A 76 1.33 -10.89 -11.53
N GLU A 77 2.28 -10.15 -12.10
CA GLU A 77 3.64 -10.14 -11.59
C GLU A 77 3.72 -9.23 -10.36
N ALA A 78 3.86 -9.82 -9.17
CA ALA A 78 4.00 -9.08 -7.93
C ALA A 78 5.45 -8.62 -7.73
N THR A 79 5.70 -7.32 -7.90
CA THR A 79 7.00 -6.70 -7.65
C THR A 79 6.90 -5.60 -6.57
N SER A 80 7.94 -5.48 -5.74
CA SER A 80 8.09 -4.37 -4.80
C SER A 80 9.09 -3.33 -5.31
N TRP A 81 8.82 -2.06 -4.98
CA TRP A 81 9.74 -0.95 -5.21
C TRP A 81 9.88 -0.14 -3.92
N PRO A 82 11.10 0.19 -3.47
CA PRO A 82 12.40 -0.18 -4.06
C PRO A 82 12.67 -1.68 -3.97
N LYS A 83 13.42 -2.22 -4.94
CA LYS A 83 13.89 -3.62 -4.91
C LYS A 83 14.92 -3.77 -3.80
N VAL A 84 14.47 -4.10 -2.59
CA VAL A 84 15.36 -4.38 -1.46
C VAL A 84 15.98 -5.76 -1.67
N SER A 85 17.31 -5.84 -1.72
CA SER A 85 17.99 -7.14 -1.79
C SER A 85 17.74 -7.91 -0.49
N ALA A 86 17.55 -9.24 -0.58
CA ALA A 86 17.36 -10.08 0.61
C ALA A 86 18.49 -9.89 1.64
N ALA A 87 19.73 -9.68 1.17
CA ALA A 87 20.89 -9.40 2.02
C ALA A 87 20.80 -8.07 2.80
N ALA A 88 20.12 -7.05 2.28
CA ALA A 88 19.89 -5.79 2.99
C ALA A 88 18.83 -5.94 4.09
N SER A 89 17.79 -6.74 3.85
CA SER A 89 16.74 -7.05 4.84
C SER A 89 17.30 -7.80 6.05
N GLU A 90 18.16 -8.80 5.83
CA GLU A 90 18.79 -9.58 6.91
C GLU A 90 19.67 -8.72 7.83
N ARG A 91 20.42 -7.74 7.28
CA ARG A 91 21.22 -6.81 8.11
C ARG A 91 20.34 -5.92 8.98
N SER A 92 19.23 -5.41 8.43
CA SER A 92 18.29 -4.57 9.18
C SER A 92 17.59 -5.35 10.29
N ALA A 93 17.13 -6.57 10.00
CA ALA A 93 16.52 -7.46 11.01
C ALA A 93 17.49 -7.86 12.14
N ARG A 94 18.80 -7.93 11.85
CA ARG A 94 19.83 -8.14 12.88
C ARG A 94 20.06 -6.90 13.75
N GLN A 95 19.94 -5.69 13.19
CA GLN A 95 20.05 -4.43 13.92
C GLN A 95 18.80 -4.12 14.77
N ILE A 96 17.61 -4.55 14.34
CA ILE A 96 16.34 -4.35 15.05
C ILE A 96 16.02 -5.58 15.91
N ARG A 97 17.00 -6.07 16.68
CA ARG A 97 16.71 -6.97 17.81
C ARG A 97 16.79 -6.15 19.08
N ILE A 98 15.71 -5.44 19.35
CA ILE A 98 15.55 -4.67 20.58
C ILE A 98 15.17 -5.69 21.67
N ASP A 99 16.01 -5.82 22.69
CA ASP A 99 15.66 -6.58 23.89
C ASP A 99 14.63 -5.77 24.70
N VAL A 100 13.35 -6.07 24.45
CA VAL A 100 12.21 -5.44 25.14
C VAL A 100 12.32 -5.63 26.66
N GLY A 101 12.87 -6.74 27.13
CA GLY A 101 13.07 -7.02 28.55
C GLY A 101 14.14 -6.13 29.19
N ALA A 102 15.23 -5.84 28.47
CA ALA A 102 16.23 -4.87 28.91
C ALA A 102 15.66 -3.44 28.95
N CYS A 103 14.89 -3.05 27.93
CA CYS A 103 14.22 -1.75 27.87
C CYS A 103 13.20 -1.55 29.01
N MET A 104 12.45 -2.61 29.34
CA MET A 104 11.51 -2.60 30.47
C MET A 104 12.23 -2.48 31.82
N ARG A 105 13.37 -3.15 32.03
CA ARG A 105 14.13 -3.04 33.29
C ARG A 105 14.76 -1.65 33.50
N SER A 106 15.15 -0.96 32.43
CA SER A 106 15.70 0.41 32.52
C SER A 106 14.66 1.47 32.91
N MET A 107 13.35 1.20 32.76
CA MET A 107 12.28 2.14 33.16
C MET A 107 12.02 2.19 34.68
N TRP A 108 12.60 1.28 35.46
CA TRP A 108 12.36 1.16 36.91
C TRP A 108 13.62 1.46 37.75
N LYS A 109 14.50 2.31 37.22
CA LYS A 109 15.59 2.99 37.94
C LYS A 109 15.27 4.48 38.01
#